data_AF-A0A4Q6FXU2-F1
#
_entry.id   AF-A0A4Q6FXU2-F1
#
_cell.length_a   1.000
_cell.length_b   1.000
_cell.length_c   1.000
_cell.angle_alpha   90.00
_cell.angle_beta   90.00
_cell.angle_gamma   90.00
#
_symmetry.space_group_name_H-M   'P 1'
#
loop_
_entity.id
_entity.type
_entity.pdbx_description
1 polymer ?
#
loop_
_entity_poly.entity_id
_entity_poly.type
_entity_poly.pdbx_seq_one_letter_code
_entity_poly.pdbx_strand_id
1 'polypeptide(L)'
;RDGVLRTKQLLRTSGLKASVIYGGLSPEVRRAETEKFRLGETDVVIATDAIGMGLNLPIRRIIFLETQKYNGEEVVDLSHSQFLQIAGRAGRYALSNGVVTGETGLAAVIGQGDLPYLQRALSKDMDSLPLSSLVAEPLMLHINVLSEELKTDDLVDILDAFTYRSSDDSIRRYISPSLSEAAACLEDYLLELREEDALEYPMTLHQKFFLSRLPLRLNEDSHYEFFRSLIRSFAIRGTHLRPEEAFQHLDHVERVDLKACELERGLVTAYLHLSLTEEERAHTISHRLELDNRSEALLSQGKGAKESDKIAWPTICERCHRSMGKPANFKLCRPCFAETRRKDRSQND
;
A
#
# COMPACT_ATOMS: atom_id res chain seq x y z
N ARG A 1 -8.08 -7.89 -3.50
CA ARG A 1 -7.41 -9.20 -3.34
C ARG A 1 -8.44 -10.32 -3.22
N ASP A 2 -9.30 -10.29 -2.21
CA ASP A 2 -10.20 -11.41 -1.89
C ASP A 2 -11.15 -11.75 -3.04
N GLY A 3 -11.67 -10.75 -3.76
CA GLY A 3 -12.45 -10.96 -4.98
C GLY A 3 -11.69 -11.74 -6.06
N VAL A 4 -10.39 -11.47 -6.26
CA VAL A 4 -9.54 -12.19 -7.23
C VAL A 4 -9.39 -13.65 -6.82
N LEU A 5 -9.08 -13.92 -5.55
CA LEU A 5 -8.87 -15.28 -5.04
C LEU A 5 -10.17 -16.08 -5.04
N ARG A 6 -11.30 -15.45 -4.69
CA ARG A 6 -12.63 -16.07 -4.77
C ARG A 6 -12.99 -16.44 -6.21
N THR A 7 -12.80 -15.52 -7.16
CA THR A 7 -13.06 -15.80 -8.58
C THR A 7 -12.14 -16.91 -9.10
N LYS A 8 -10.87 -16.97 -8.67
CA LYS A 8 -9.95 -18.07 -9.02
C LYS A 8 -10.53 -19.41 -8.59
N GLN A 9 -11.03 -19.48 -7.36
CA GLN A 9 -11.63 -20.71 -6.83
C GLN A 9 -12.91 -21.10 -7.58
N LEU A 10 -13.76 -20.13 -7.95
CA LEU A 10 -14.96 -20.36 -8.76
C LEU A 10 -14.64 -20.87 -10.18
N LEU A 11 -13.63 -20.30 -10.85
CA LEU A 11 -13.25 -20.76 -12.18
C LEU A 11 -12.60 -22.14 -12.14
N ARG A 12 -11.88 -22.45 -11.06
CA ARG A 12 -11.30 -23.77 -10.83
C ARG A 12 -12.38 -24.85 -10.70
N THR A 13 -13.53 -24.57 -10.07
CA THR A 13 -14.64 -25.55 -10.01
C THR A 13 -15.30 -25.77 -11.37
N SER A 14 -15.17 -24.80 -12.29
CA SER A 14 -15.62 -24.90 -13.68
C SER A 14 -14.58 -25.52 -14.62
N GLY A 15 -13.43 -25.97 -14.10
CA GLY A 15 -12.36 -26.63 -14.87
C GLY A 15 -11.39 -25.68 -15.58
N LEU A 16 -11.51 -24.36 -15.38
CA LEU A 16 -10.60 -23.37 -15.98
C LEU A 16 -9.41 -23.11 -15.07
N LYS A 17 -8.21 -23.03 -15.67
CA LYS A 17 -6.99 -22.64 -14.97
C LYS A 17 -6.81 -21.14 -15.05
N ALA A 18 -6.55 -20.50 -13.92
CA ALA A 18 -6.46 -19.05 -13.84
C ALA A 18 -5.15 -18.57 -13.18
N SER A 19 -4.43 -17.68 -13.86
CA SER A 19 -3.38 -16.87 -13.25
C SER A 19 -4.00 -15.72 -12.46
N VAL A 20 -3.34 -15.25 -11.40
CA VAL A 20 -3.83 -14.11 -10.60
C VAL A 20 -2.85 -12.96 -10.52
N ILE A 21 -3.35 -11.73 -10.70
CA ILE A 21 -2.54 -10.52 -10.63
C ILE A 21 -3.26 -9.45 -9.81
N TYR A 22 -2.67 -9.04 -8.70
CA TYR A 22 -3.17 -7.92 -7.90
C TYR A 22 -2.00 -7.12 -7.32
N GLY A 23 -2.26 -5.88 -6.89
CA GLY A 23 -1.21 -4.94 -6.49
C GLY A 23 -0.35 -5.40 -5.31
N GLY A 24 -0.87 -6.29 -4.47
CA GLY A 24 -0.14 -6.93 -3.37
C GLY A 24 0.82 -8.03 -3.81
N LEU A 25 1.00 -8.35 -5.09
CA LEU A 25 2.01 -9.33 -5.52
C LEU A 25 3.34 -8.65 -5.87
N SER A 26 4.46 -9.31 -5.53
CA SER A 26 5.78 -8.82 -5.92
C SER A 26 5.94 -8.79 -7.44
N PRO A 27 6.83 -7.94 -7.97
CA PRO A 27 7.15 -7.94 -9.40
C PRO A 27 7.52 -9.34 -9.93
N GLU A 28 8.27 -10.12 -9.15
CA GLU A 28 8.72 -11.47 -9.47
C GLU A 28 7.52 -12.43 -9.60
N VAL A 29 6.64 -12.46 -8.61
CA VAL A 29 5.43 -13.32 -8.64
C VAL A 29 4.47 -12.89 -9.76
N ARG A 30 4.32 -11.58 -10.01
CA ARG A 30 3.53 -11.08 -11.15
C ARG A 30 4.10 -11.52 -12.50
N ARG A 31 5.44 -11.53 -12.64
CA ARG A 31 6.11 -12.04 -13.84
C ARG A 31 5.86 -13.54 -14.02
N ALA A 32 5.99 -14.33 -12.96
CA ALA A 32 5.71 -15.78 -13.01
C ALA A 32 4.26 -16.08 -13.43
N GLU A 33 3.27 -15.42 -12.82
CA GLU A 33 1.85 -15.61 -13.18
C GLU A 33 1.52 -15.12 -14.60
N THR A 34 2.20 -14.06 -15.06
CA THR A 34 2.11 -13.55 -16.44
C THR A 34 2.68 -14.55 -17.44
N GLU A 35 3.81 -15.18 -17.11
CA GLU A 35 4.46 -16.16 -17.96
C GLU A 35 3.60 -17.42 -18.13
N LYS A 36 3.01 -17.93 -17.03
CA LYS A 36 2.04 -19.04 -17.09
C LYS A 36 0.91 -18.78 -18.08
N PHE A 37 0.38 -17.56 -18.09
CA PHE A 37 -0.66 -17.17 -19.05
C PHE A 37 -0.13 -17.06 -20.47
N ARG A 38 1.06 -16.47 -20.65
CA ARG A 38 1.69 -16.29 -21.97
C ARG A 38 2.02 -17.62 -22.64
N LEU A 39 2.44 -18.61 -21.85
CA LEU A 39 2.75 -19.97 -22.31
C LEU A 39 1.50 -20.85 -22.48
N GLY A 40 0.31 -20.36 -22.10
CA GLY A 40 -0.94 -21.12 -22.19
C GLY A 40 -1.11 -22.18 -21.11
N GLU A 41 -0.34 -22.12 -20.02
CA GLU A 41 -0.55 -22.99 -18.85
C GLU A 41 -1.85 -22.65 -18.10
N THR A 42 -2.29 -21.39 -18.20
CA THR A 42 -3.56 -20.90 -17.69
C THR A 42 -4.43 -20.35 -18.83
N ASP A 43 -5.73 -20.61 -18.75
CA ASP A 43 -6.72 -20.22 -19.76
C ASP A 43 -7.11 -18.74 -19.63
N VAL A 44 -7.07 -18.22 -18.40
CA VAL A 44 -7.54 -16.88 -18.05
C VAL A 44 -6.63 -16.20 -17.02
N VAL A 45 -6.69 -14.87 -16.98
CA VAL A 45 -6.06 -14.06 -15.94
C VAL A 45 -7.16 -13.36 -15.16
N ILE A 46 -7.13 -13.48 -13.84
CA ILE A 46 -8.01 -12.73 -12.94
C ILE A 46 -7.16 -11.65 -12.28
N ALA A 47 -7.58 -10.39 -12.39
CA ALA A 47 -6.77 -9.31 -11.89
C ALA A 47 -7.55 -8.12 -11.31
N THR A 48 -6.84 -7.30 -10.51
CA THR A 48 -7.29 -5.94 -10.17
C THR A 48 -6.82 -4.93 -11.21
N ASP A 49 -7.11 -3.64 -10.99
CA ASP A 49 -6.62 -2.50 -11.77
C ASP A 49 -5.09 -2.45 -11.96
N ALA A 50 -4.34 -3.25 -11.20
CA ALA A 50 -2.89 -3.44 -11.32
C ALA A 50 -2.42 -3.90 -12.71
N ILE A 51 -3.29 -4.49 -13.55
CA ILE A 51 -2.94 -4.84 -14.95
C ILE A 51 -2.88 -3.65 -15.88
N GLY A 52 -3.40 -2.50 -15.46
CA GLY A 52 -3.41 -1.27 -16.24
C GLY A 52 -2.00 -0.80 -16.61
N MET A 53 -0.96 -1.19 -15.85
CA MET A 53 0.43 -0.77 -16.03
C MET A 53 1.42 -1.92 -15.80
N GLY A 54 2.57 -1.87 -16.47
CA GLY A 54 3.76 -2.64 -16.06
C GLY A 54 3.83 -4.11 -16.45
N LEU A 55 2.84 -4.67 -17.16
CA LEU A 55 2.88 -6.06 -17.66
C LEU A 55 2.52 -6.13 -19.15
N ASN A 56 3.23 -6.98 -19.90
CA ASN A 56 2.93 -7.28 -21.29
C ASN A 56 2.16 -8.60 -21.36
N LEU A 57 0.84 -8.52 -21.47
CA LEU A 57 -0.05 -9.68 -21.52
C LEU A 57 -0.72 -9.77 -22.90
N PRO A 58 -0.70 -10.93 -23.57
CA PRO A 58 -1.40 -11.13 -24.83
C PRO A 58 -2.91 -11.31 -24.57
N ILE A 59 -3.62 -10.22 -24.28
CA ILE A 59 -5.05 -10.27 -23.90
C ILE A 59 -5.93 -10.05 -25.13
N ARG A 60 -6.78 -11.03 -25.44
CA ARG A 60 -7.82 -10.91 -26.48
C ARG A 60 -9.05 -10.13 -26.01
N ARG A 61 -9.53 -10.43 -24.80
CA ARG A 61 -10.75 -9.86 -24.23
C ARG A 61 -10.56 -9.50 -22.76
N ILE A 62 -11.12 -8.37 -22.35
CA ILE A 62 -11.23 -7.94 -20.97
C ILE A 62 -12.69 -7.98 -20.54
N ILE A 63 -12.92 -8.54 -19.35
CA ILE A 63 -14.24 -8.62 -18.73
C ILE A 63 -14.12 -7.94 -17.37
N PHE A 64 -14.81 -6.83 -17.20
CA PHE A 64 -14.93 -6.14 -15.92
C PHE A 64 -15.96 -6.89 -15.07
N LEU A 65 -15.47 -7.48 -13.98
CA LEU A 65 -16.31 -8.14 -12.97
C LEU A 65 -17.05 -7.11 -12.11
N GLU A 66 -16.37 -6.02 -11.79
CA GLU A 66 -16.84 -4.91 -10.97
C GLU A 66 -16.35 -3.60 -11.61
N THR A 67 -17.17 -2.53 -11.51
CA THR A 67 -16.87 -1.18 -12.01
C THR A 67 -16.43 -0.22 -10.90
N GLN A 68 -16.32 -0.73 -9.68
CA GLN A 68 -15.98 0.01 -8.47
C GLN A 68 -14.70 -0.55 -7.85
N LYS A 69 -14.00 0.30 -7.10
CA LYS A 69 -12.81 -0.09 -6.34
C LYS A 69 -12.73 0.60 -5.00
N TYR A 70 -12.07 -0.04 -4.05
CA TYR A 70 -11.70 0.59 -2.80
C TYR A 70 -10.42 1.42 -2.98
N ASN A 71 -10.46 2.72 -2.68
CA ASN A 71 -9.30 3.61 -2.82
C ASN A 71 -8.43 3.73 -1.55
N GLY A 72 -8.78 3.00 -0.48
CA GLY A 72 -8.16 3.12 0.84
C GLY A 72 -9.10 3.72 1.89
N GLU A 73 -10.09 4.49 1.47
CA GLU A 73 -11.05 5.19 2.34
C GLU A 73 -12.49 4.76 2.06
N GLU A 74 -12.86 4.68 0.78
CA GLU A 74 -14.21 4.35 0.35
C GLU A 74 -14.21 3.55 -0.96
N VAL A 75 -15.38 3.00 -1.28
CA VAL A 75 -15.61 2.34 -2.57
C VAL A 75 -16.06 3.41 -3.57
N VAL A 76 -15.24 3.65 -4.58
CA VAL A 76 -15.48 4.63 -5.64
C VAL A 76 -15.63 3.94 -6.98
N ASP A 77 -16.38 4.55 -7.89
CA ASP A 77 -16.38 4.13 -9.29
C ASP A 77 -14.97 4.26 -9.88
N LEU A 78 -14.63 3.41 -10.85
CA LEU A 78 -13.42 3.60 -11.64
C LEU A 78 -13.43 4.99 -12.28
N SER A 79 -12.27 5.60 -12.43
CA SER A 79 -12.18 6.81 -13.26
C SER A 79 -12.20 6.42 -14.75
N HIS A 80 -12.63 7.36 -15.60
CA HIS A 80 -12.58 7.22 -17.05
C HIS A 80 -11.17 6.82 -17.55
N SER A 81 -10.11 7.47 -17.05
CA SER A 81 -8.73 7.15 -17.42
C SER A 81 -8.31 5.74 -16.98
N GLN A 82 -8.67 5.31 -15.77
CA GLN A 82 -8.40 3.94 -15.31
C GLN A 82 -9.13 2.91 -16.14
N PHE A 83 -10.39 3.18 -16.49
CA PHE A 83 -11.19 2.33 -17.33
C PHE A 83 -10.52 2.13 -18.70
N LEU A 84 -10.17 3.22 -19.39
CA LEU A 84 -9.48 3.17 -20.69
C LEU A 84 -8.12 2.49 -20.61
N GLN A 85 -7.36 2.74 -19.54
CA GLN A 85 -6.05 2.12 -19.33
C GLN A 85 -6.16 0.59 -19.18
N ILE A 86 -7.19 0.09 -18.50
CA ILE A 86 -7.45 -1.35 -18.37
C ILE A 86 -7.97 -1.88 -19.71
N ALA A 87 -9.04 -1.28 -20.26
CA ALA A 87 -9.67 -1.75 -21.50
C ALA A 87 -8.69 -1.80 -22.69
N GLY A 88 -7.79 -0.82 -22.80
CA GLY A 88 -6.72 -0.76 -23.82
C GLY A 88 -5.64 -1.84 -23.69
N ARG A 89 -5.72 -2.71 -22.68
CA ARG A 89 -4.90 -3.93 -22.63
C ARG A 89 -5.46 -5.04 -23.52
N ALA A 90 -6.73 -4.99 -23.90
CA ALA A 90 -7.32 -5.90 -24.88
C ALA A 90 -6.77 -5.62 -26.30
N GLY A 91 -6.73 -6.66 -27.14
CA GLY A 91 -6.23 -6.54 -28.53
C GLY A 91 -4.70 -6.58 -28.64
N ARG A 92 -3.98 -6.86 -27.55
CA ARG A 92 -2.52 -7.10 -27.56
C ARG A 92 -2.14 -8.53 -27.92
N TYR A 93 -3.08 -9.30 -28.46
CA TYR A 93 -2.86 -10.66 -28.91
C TYR A 93 -2.13 -10.64 -30.26
N ALA A 94 -0.80 -10.61 -30.24
CA ALA A 94 -0.01 -10.93 -31.41
C ALA A 94 0.04 -12.47 -31.54
N LEU A 95 -0.55 -13.01 -32.60
CA LEU A 95 -0.40 -14.41 -33.00
C LEU A 95 1.08 -14.72 -33.18
N SER A 96 1.73 -15.29 -32.16
CA SER A 96 2.96 -16.12 -32.12
C SER A 96 4.18 -15.84 -33.04
N ASN A 97 4.14 -14.87 -33.94
CA ASN A 97 4.97 -14.77 -35.14
C ASN A 97 5.44 -13.33 -35.43
N GLY A 98 5.32 -12.41 -34.48
CA GLY A 98 5.90 -11.05 -34.58
C GLY A 98 5.18 -10.07 -35.52
N VAL A 99 4.01 -10.42 -36.06
CA VAL A 99 3.18 -9.51 -36.87
C VAL A 99 1.99 -9.02 -36.02
N VAL A 100 1.93 -7.72 -35.77
CA VAL A 100 0.75 -7.08 -35.17
C VAL A 100 -0.31 -6.93 -36.27
N THR A 101 -1.07 -8.00 -36.51
CA THR A 101 -2.34 -7.86 -37.23
C THR A 101 -3.34 -7.28 -36.23
N GLY A 102 -3.80 -6.05 -36.45
CA GLY A 102 -4.71 -5.35 -35.53
C GLY A 102 -6.04 -6.08 -35.33
N GLU A 103 -6.07 -7.09 -34.47
CA GLU A 103 -7.30 -7.70 -34.01
C GLU A 103 -8.04 -6.71 -33.10
N THR A 104 -9.34 -6.56 -33.33
CA THR A 104 -10.21 -5.77 -32.46
C THR A 104 -10.24 -6.37 -31.06
N GLY A 105 -9.67 -5.66 -30.08
CA GLY A 105 -9.80 -5.99 -28.66
C GLY A 105 -11.23 -5.83 -28.18
N LEU A 106 -11.70 -6.76 -27.34
CA LEU A 106 -13.06 -6.70 -26.78
C LEU A 106 -13.01 -6.33 -25.29
N ALA A 107 -13.82 -5.35 -24.89
CA ALA A 107 -14.08 -5.02 -23.49
C ALA A 107 -15.56 -5.26 -23.18
N ALA A 108 -15.85 -5.98 -22.09
CA ALA A 108 -17.20 -6.30 -21.65
C ALA A 108 -17.35 -6.10 -20.13
N VAL A 109 -18.59 -5.93 -19.68
CA VAL A 109 -18.99 -5.91 -18.26
C VAL A 109 -19.92 -7.08 -17.99
N ILE A 110 -19.90 -7.65 -16.78
CA ILE A 110 -20.83 -8.75 -16.43
C ILE A 110 -22.24 -8.23 -16.13
N GLY A 111 -22.35 -7.10 -15.41
CA GLY A 111 -23.64 -6.53 -15.03
C GLY A 111 -24.27 -5.71 -16.15
N GLN A 112 -25.57 -5.94 -16.44
CA GLN A 112 -26.31 -5.07 -17.38
C GLN A 112 -26.39 -3.61 -16.88
N GLY A 113 -26.38 -3.40 -15.56
CA GLY A 113 -26.36 -2.07 -14.95
C GLY A 113 -25.06 -1.28 -15.19
N ASP A 114 -23.98 -1.97 -15.55
CA ASP A 114 -22.65 -1.38 -15.78
C ASP A 114 -22.43 -0.96 -17.24
N LEU A 115 -23.31 -1.38 -18.15
CA LEU A 115 -23.17 -1.09 -19.57
C LEU A 115 -23.27 0.42 -19.90
N PRO A 116 -24.17 1.20 -19.28
CA PRO A 116 -24.18 2.65 -19.47
C PRO A 116 -22.91 3.32 -18.95
N TYR A 117 -22.28 2.77 -17.91
CA TYR A 117 -21.00 3.25 -17.41
C TYR A 117 -19.89 3.01 -18.44
N LEU A 118 -19.83 1.81 -19.03
CA LEU A 118 -18.93 1.46 -20.14
C LEU A 118 -19.08 2.44 -21.32
N GLN A 119 -20.31 2.67 -21.77
CA GLN A 119 -20.60 3.52 -22.93
C GLN A 119 -20.20 4.97 -22.70
N ARG A 120 -20.45 5.52 -21.50
CA ARG A 120 -20.01 6.86 -21.13
C ARG A 120 -18.49 6.95 -21.05
N ALA A 121 -17.85 5.93 -20.48
CA ALA A 121 -16.39 5.88 -20.37
C ALA A 121 -15.68 5.68 -21.72
N LEU A 122 -16.36 5.25 -22.79
CA LEU A 122 -15.76 5.14 -24.13
C LEU A 122 -16.08 6.33 -25.05
N SER A 123 -17.13 7.11 -24.74
CA SER A 123 -17.58 8.23 -25.57
C SER A 123 -17.01 9.58 -25.17
N LYS A 124 -16.50 9.69 -23.94
CA LYS A 124 -15.89 10.93 -23.44
C LYS A 124 -14.44 11.02 -23.91
N ASP A 125 -14.02 12.20 -24.39
CA ASP A 125 -12.61 12.50 -24.58
C ASP A 125 -11.90 12.66 -23.23
N MET A 126 -10.60 12.39 -23.19
CA MET A 126 -9.80 12.63 -21.99
C MET A 126 -9.75 14.13 -21.68
N ASP A 127 -10.16 14.50 -20.48
CA ASP A 127 -10.02 15.88 -20.00
C ASP A 127 -8.53 16.26 -19.94
N SER A 128 -8.20 17.47 -20.39
CA SER A 128 -6.87 18.03 -20.17
C SER A 128 -6.65 18.27 -18.68
N LEU A 129 -5.52 17.81 -18.13
CA LEU A 129 -5.16 18.08 -16.74
C LEU A 129 -4.68 19.53 -16.59
N PRO A 130 -5.35 20.38 -15.80
CA PRO A 130 -4.89 21.74 -15.57
C PRO A 130 -3.57 21.76 -14.78
N LEU A 131 -2.80 22.85 -14.88
CA LEU A 131 -1.57 23.02 -14.08
C LEU A 131 -1.84 22.95 -12.57
N SER A 132 -3.04 23.31 -12.12
CA SER A 132 -3.48 23.16 -10.72
C SER A 132 -3.60 21.70 -10.26
N SER A 133 -3.59 20.74 -11.19
CA SER A 133 -3.47 19.31 -10.89
C SER A 133 -2.03 18.86 -10.63
N LEU A 134 -1.03 19.72 -10.90
CA LEU A 134 0.34 19.41 -10.54
C LEU A 134 0.50 19.47 -9.02
N VAL A 135 1.17 18.44 -8.51
CA VAL A 135 1.36 18.23 -7.10
C VAL A 135 2.84 18.30 -6.77
N ALA A 136 3.21 19.13 -5.80
CA ALA A 136 4.56 19.21 -5.26
C ALA A 136 4.62 18.56 -3.88
N GLU A 137 5.44 17.52 -3.74
CA GLU A 137 5.75 16.87 -2.47
C GLU A 137 6.97 17.56 -1.80
N PRO A 138 7.07 17.62 -0.46
CA PRO A 138 8.23 18.21 0.19
C PRO A 138 9.53 17.47 -0.14
N LEU A 139 10.60 18.24 -0.35
CA LEU A 139 11.97 17.77 -0.49
C LEU A 139 12.75 18.18 0.76
N MET A 140 13.89 17.53 1.02
CA MET A 140 14.74 17.87 2.17
C MET A 140 15.13 19.36 2.23
N LEU A 141 15.34 19.98 1.06
CA LEU A 141 15.59 21.42 0.98
C LEU A 141 14.42 22.26 1.55
N HIS A 142 13.18 21.90 1.24
CA HIS A 142 12.00 22.58 1.78
C HIS A 142 11.90 22.41 3.29
N ILE A 143 12.16 21.19 3.79
CA ILE A 143 12.13 20.88 5.22
C ILE A 143 13.17 21.72 5.97
N ASN A 144 14.39 21.82 5.45
CA ASN A 144 15.45 22.62 6.09
C ASN A 144 15.10 24.12 6.13
N VAL A 145 14.64 24.69 5.02
CA VAL A 145 14.25 26.10 4.95
C VAL A 145 13.11 26.42 5.90
N LEU A 146 12.08 25.57 5.96
CA LEU A 146 10.95 25.77 6.86
C LEU A 146 11.34 25.57 8.33
N SER A 147 12.23 24.62 8.63
CA SER A 147 12.76 24.45 9.99
C SER A 147 13.50 25.70 10.47
N GLU A 148 14.35 26.29 9.62
CA GLU A 148 15.08 27.52 9.95
C GLU A 148 14.13 28.70 10.18
N GLU A 149 13.10 28.84 9.34
CA GLU A 149 12.10 29.92 9.45
C GLU A 149 11.22 29.77 10.69
N LEU A 150 10.72 28.56 10.96
CA LEU A 150 9.84 28.26 12.09
C LEU A 150 10.59 28.08 13.41
N LYS A 151 11.92 27.89 13.36
CA LYS A 151 12.78 27.57 14.50
C LYS A 151 12.31 26.33 15.28
N THR A 152 11.89 25.31 14.55
CA THR A 152 11.45 24.02 15.10
C THR A 152 12.12 22.87 14.37
N ASP A 153 12.36 21.77 15.08
CA ASP A 153 12.76 20.48 14.51
C ASP A 153 11.61 19.46 14.50
N ASP A 154 10.39 19.90 14.86
CA ASP A 154 9.18 19.08 14.80
C ASP A 154 8.75 18.91 13.33
N LEU A 155 8.81 17.66 12.86
CA LEU A 155 8.52 17.35 11.47
C LEU A 155 7.04 17.57 11.14
N VAL A 156 6.11 17.41 12.08
CA VAL A 156 4.68 17.62 11.85
C VAL A 156 4.42 19.11 11.61
N ASP A 157 4.95 19.98 12.45
CA ASP A 157 4.81 21.43 12.29
C ASP A 157 5.39 21.93 10.95
N ILE A 158 6.56 21.41 10.56
CA ILE A 158 7.21 21.75 9.28
C ILE A 158 6.37 21.28 8.10
N LEU A 159 5.83 20.07 8.15
CA LEU A 159 4.99 19.51 7.10
C LEU A 159 3.65 20.26 6.98
N ASP A 160 3.03 20.61 8.10
CA ASP A 160 1.81 21.43 8.11
C ASP A 160 2.08 22.80 7.47
N ALA A 161 3.19 23.46 7.81
CA ALA A 161 3.62 24.70 7.20
C ALA A 161 3.89 24.56 5.69
N PHE A 162 4.45 23.44 5.23
CA PHE A 162 4.64 23.19 3.80
C PHE A 162 3.31 23.17 3.04
N THR A 163 2.23 22.67 3.65
CA THR A 163 0.90 22.66 3.01
C THR A 163 0.15 23.99 3.12
N TYR A 164 0.65 24.92 3.94
CA TYR A 164 0.04 26.22 4.08
C TYR A 164 0.00 26.95 2.72
N ARG A 165 -1.21 27.38 2.36
CA ARG A 165 -1.50 27.93 1.04
C ARG A 165 -1.67 29.44 1.13
N SER A 166 -0.79 30.18 0.47
CA SER A 166 -1.07 31.56 0.06
C SER A 166 -2.02 31.57 -1.13
N SER A 167 -2.83 32.62 -1.27
CA SER A 167 -3.86 32.78 -2.30
C SER A 167 -3.34 32.69 -3.74
N ASP A 168 -2.05 32.89 -3.97
CA ASP A 168 -1.43 33.03 -5.30
C ASP A 168 -0.80 31.73 -5.88
N ASP A 169 -0.96 30.60 -5.18
CA ASP A 169 -0.21 29.40 -5.51
C ASP A 169 -0.87 28.59 -6.63
N SER A 170 -0.23 28.56 -7.81
CA SER A 170 -0.70 27.83 -8.99
C SER A 170 -0.44 26.32 -8.92
N ILE A 171 0.50 25.90 -8.05
CA ILE A 171 0.88 24.50 -7.84
C ILE A 171 0.32 24.04 -6.50
N ARG A 172 -0.30 22.86 -6.47
CA ARG A 172 -0.81 22.28 -5.23
C ARG A 172 0.34 21.63 -4.45
N ARG A 173 0.72 22.21 -3.30
CA ARG A 173 1.55 21.50 -2.33
C ARG A 173 0.73 20.38 -1.68
N TYR A 174 1.34 19.21 -1.55
CA TYR A 174 0.67 18.01 -1.06
C TYR A 174 1.63 17.19 -0.22
N ILE A 175 1.07 16.57 0.80
CA ILE A 175 1.74 15.59 1.62
C ILE A 175 0.90 14.34 1.53
N SER A 176 1.56 13.21 1.24
CA SER A 176 0.85 11.94 1.24
C SER A 176 0.36 11.63 2.66
N PRO A 177 -0.84 11.04 2.81
CA PRO A 177 -1.32 10.60 4.12
C PRO A 177 -0.30 9.72 4.86
N SER A 178 0.43 8.87 4.12
CA SER A 178 1.47 8.00 4.67
C SER A 178 2.64 8.78 5.29
N LEU A 179 3.08 9.87 4.65
CA LEU A 179 4.19 10.69 5.16
C LEU A 179 3.75 11.46 6.42
N SER A 180 2.53 12.01 6.39
CA SER A 180 1.96 12.73 7.53
C SER A 180 1.75 11.79 8.73
N GLU A 181 1.18 10.59 8.50
CA GLU A 181 1.00 9.56 9.52
C GLU A 181 2.34 9.12 10.12
N ALA A 182 3.34 8.85 9.28
CA ALA A 182 4.66 8.42 9.75
C ALA A 182 5.44 9.51 10.47
N ALA A 183 5.30 10.78 10.08
CA ALA A 183 5.87 11.91 10.83
C ALA A 183 5.23 12.05 12.21
N ALA A 184 3.90 11.97 12.29
CA ALA A 184 3.17 12.04 13.55
C ALA A 184 3.55 10.88 14.49
N CYS A 185 3.53 9.64 14.00
CA CYS A 185 3.95 8.48 14.80
C CYS A 185 5.40 8.60 15.28
N LEU A 186 6.28 9.20 14.49
CA LEU A 186 7.68 9.40 14.86
C LEU A 186 7.83 10.42 15.99
N GLU A 187 7.22 11.60 15.87
CA GLU A 187 7.32 12.64 16.91
C GLU A 187 6.63 12.22 18.20
N ASP A 188 5.45 11.57 18.11
CA ASP A 188 4.73 11.00 19.26
C ASP A 188 5.63 9.98 19.99
N TYR A 189 6.28 9.07 19.26
CA TYR A 189 7.14 8.07 19.89
C TYR A 189 8.45 8.64 20.46
N LEU A 190 9.02 9.69 19.85
CA LEU A 190 10.16 10.40 20.42
C LEU A 190 9.81 11.12 21.72
N LEU A 191 8.57 11.60 21.87
CA LEU A 191 8.08 12.14 23.14
C LEU A 191 7.97 11.03 24.20
N GLU A 192 7.36 9.88 23.87
CA GLU A 192 7.27 8.72 24.77
C GLU A 192 8.67 8.29 25.28
N LEU A 193 9.65 8.17 24.40
CA LEU A 193 11.01 7.78 24.77
C LEU A 193 11.68 8.78 25.72
N ARG A 194 11.46 10.08 25.52
CA ARG A 194 11.99 11.14 26.40
C ARG A 194 11.40 11.07 27.80
N GLU A 195 10.12 10.72 27.91
CA GLU A 195 9.43 10.54 29.19
C GLU A 195 9.89 9.28 29.93
N GLU A 196 10.11 8.17 29.21
CA GLU A 196 10.55 6.89 29.79
C GLU A 196 11.99 6.93 30.32
N ASP A 197 12.93 7.43 29.51
CA ASP A 197 14.35 7.27 29.79
C ASP A 197 15.02 8.54 30.37
N ALA A 198 14.29 9.66 30.44
CA ALA A 198 14.79 10.99 30.86
C ALA A 198 16.07 11.43 30.11
N LEU A 199 16.26 10.93 28.89
CA LEU A 199 17.40 11.21 28.02
C LEU A 199 16.94 12.03 26.82
N GLU A 200 17.78 12.98 26.39
CA GLU A 200 17.62 13.60 25.08
C GLU A 200 18.05 12.62 24.00
N TYR A 201 17.15 12.37 23.05
CA TYR A 201 17.40 11.56 21.88
C TYR A 201 17.50 12.45 20.64
N PRO A 202 18.67 13.05 20.36
CA PRO A 202 18.82 13.96 19.24
C PRO A 202 18.79 13.18 17.92
N MET A 203 17.62 13.16 17.28
CA MET A 203 17.47 12.70 15.90
C MET A 203 17.49 13.90 14.98
N THR A 204 18.37 13.87 13.96
CA THR A 204 18.44 14.94 12.98
C THR A 204 17.17 14.99 12.14
N LEU A 205 16.77 16.19 11.68
CA LEU A 205 15.64 16.34 10.75
C LEU A 205 15.76 15.46 9.50
N HIS A 206 16.98 15.27 9.01
CA HIS A 206 17.24 14.35 7.89
C HIS A 206 16.84 12.91 8.24
N GLN A 207 17.22 12.41 9.42
CA GLN A 207 16.83 11.07 9.87
C GLN A 207 15.32 10.97 10.08
N LYS A 208 14.70 11.96 10.75
CA LYS A 208 13.23 11.99 10.94
C LYS A 208 12.51 11.91 9.60
N PHE A 209 12.87 12.80 8.67
CA PHE A 209 12.25 12.85 7.34
C PHE A 209 12.51 11.59 6.52
N PHE A 210 13.72 11.04 6.57
CA PHE A 210 14.07 9.79 5.89
C PHE A 210 13.25 8.60 6.39
N LEU A 211 13.14 8.43 7.72
CA LEU A 211 12.35 7.36 8.33
C LEU A 211 10.86 7.50 7.99
N SER A 212 10.30 8.70 8.04
CA SER A 212 8.89 8.93 7.69
C SER A 212 8.55 8.68 6.20
N ARG A 213 9.57 8.51 5.34
CA ARG A 213 9.40 8.14 3.92
C ARG A 213 9.52 6.64 3.65
N LEU A 214 9.80 5.82 4.67
CA LEU A 214 9.89 4.37 4.48
C LEU A 214 8.53 3.80 4.04
N PRO A 215 8.51 2.81 3.13
CA PRO A 215 7.28 2.24 2.57
C PRO A 215 6.59 1.27 3.55
N LEU A 216 6.21 1.78 4.73
CA LEU A 216 5.57 1.03 5.80
C LEU A 216 4.06 1.32 5.85
N ARG A 217 3.30 0.33 6.32
CA ARG A 217 1.85 0.44 6.53
C ARG A 217 1.60 0.52 8.04
N LEU A 218 1.60 1.72 8.59
CA LEU A 218 1.56 1.92 10.04
C LEU A 218 0.22 1.52 10.69
N ASN A 219 -0.80 1.25 9.88
CA ASN A 219 -2.04 0.63 10.30
C ASN A 219 -1.94 -0.90 10.53
N GLU A 220 -0.78 -1.51 10.27
CA GLU A 220 -0.50 -2.93 10.53
C GLU A 220 0.49 -3.03 11.71
N ASP A 221 0.13 -3.78 12.75
CA ASP A 221 0.89 -3.84 14.01
C ASP A 221 2.37 -4.20 13.79
N SER A 222 2.67 -5.17 12.93
CA SER A 222 4.05 -5.58 12.65
C SER A 222 4.90 -4.49 12.00
N HIS A 223 4.30 -3.66 11.15
CA HIS A 223 4.97 -2.51 10.55
C HIS A 223 5.15 -1.37 11.54
N TYR A 224 4.16 -1.14 12.40
CA TYR A 224 4.23 -0.15 13.45
C TYR A 224 5.33 -0.47 14.47
N GLU A 225 5.38 -1.71 14.96
CA GLU A 225 6.42 -2.16 15.90
C GLU A 225 7.82 -2.11 15.27
N PHE A 226 7.95 -2.53 14.01
CA PHE A 226 9.21 -2.37 13.28
C PHE A 226 9.64 -0.90 13.16
N PHE A 227 8.69 0.00 12.88
CA PHE A 227 8.96 1.44 12.80
C PHE A 227 9.45 2.00 14.14
N ARG A 228 8.82 1.61 15.26
CA ARG A 228 9.28 1.99 16.62
C ARG A 228 10.68 1.46 16.90
N SER A 229 10.96 0.19 16.61
CA SER A 229 12.30 -0.39 16.76
C SER A 229 13.36 0.37 15.96
N LEU A 230 13.02 0.81 14.73
CA LEU A 230 13.90 1.67 13.93
C LEU A 230 14.15 3.03 14.58
N ILE A 231 13.08 3.73 14.98
CA ILE A 231 13.20 5.04 15.65
C ILE A 231 14.08 4.91 16.89
N ARG A 232 13.83 3.90 17.72
CA ARG A 232 14.61 3.62 18.93
C ARG A 232 16.09 3.33 18.62
N SER A 233 16.37 2.54 17.57
CA SER A 233 17.74 2.26 17.15
C SER A 233 18.47 3.53 16.69
N PHE A 234 17.83 4.37 15.86
CA PHE A 234 18.42 5.63 15.42
C PHE A 234 18.60 6.62 16.57
N ALA A 235 17.63 6.70 17.48
CA ALA A 235 17.67 7.57 18.65
C ALA A 235 18.81 7.20 19.61
N ILE A 236 18.99 5.91 19.90
CA ILE A 236 19.97 5.43 20.89
C ILE A 236 21.36 5.21 20.27
N ARG A 237 21.42 4.58 19.10
CA ARG A 237 22.67 4.11 18.48
C ARG A 237 23.15 5.02 17.34
N GLY A 238 22.30 5.89 16.81
CA GLY A 238 22.58 6.69 15.61
C GLY A 238 22.54 5.91 14.29
N THR A 239 22.21 4.61 14.33
CA THR A 239 22.20 3.71 13.16
C THR A 239 20.92 2.89 13.11
N HIS A 240 20.61 2.32 11.94
CA HIS A 240 19.51 1.37 11.78
C HIS A 240 19.79 0.04 12.50
N LEU A 241 18.75 -0.79 12.58
CA LEU A 241 18.82 -2.16 13.12
C LEU A 241 19.74 -3.03 12.28
N ARG A 242 20.38 -4.05 12.87
CA ARG A 242 21.06 -5.10 12.11
C ARG A 242 20.04 -6.04 11.46
N PRO A 243 20.41 -6.80 10.41
CA PRO A 243 19.47 -7.69 9.73
C PRO A 243 18.81 -8.70 10.69
N GLU A 244 19.58 -9.27 11.61
CA GLU A 244 19.07 -10.25 12.57
C GLU A 244 18.08 -9.62 13.56
N GLU A 245 18.24 -8.35 13.91
CA GLU A 245 17.31 -7.62 14.79
C GLU A 245 16.05 -7.20 14.01
N ALA A 246 16.21 -6.79 12.76
CA ALA A 246 15.13 -6.30 11.91
C ALA A 246 14.06 -7.37 11.63
N PHE A 247 14.47 -8.63 11.50
CA PHE A 247 13.58 -9.72 11.11
C PHE A 247 13.11 -10.61 12.28
N GLN A 248 13.61 -10.40 13.50
CA GLN A 248 13.13 -11.11 14.70
C GLN A 248 11.62 -10.93 14.95
N HIS A 249 11.06 -9.78 14.56
CA HIS A 249 9.63 -9.50 14.70
C HIS A 249 8.74 -10.28 13.71
N LEU A 250 9.33 -10.99 12.74
CA LEU A 250 8.61 -11.77 11.72
C LEU A 250 8.27 -13.19 12.17
N ASP A 251 8.97 -13.73 13.17
CA ASP A 251 8.85 -15.13 13.58
C ASP A 251 7.51 -15.47 14.28
N HIS A 252 6.70 -14.47 14.62
CA HIS A 252 5.43 -14.66 15.34
C HIS A 252 4.20 -14.82 14.45
N VAL A 253 4.35 -14.79 13.12
CA VAL A 253 3.20 -15.00 12.24
C VAL A 253 2.96 -16.50 12.07
N GLU A 254 2.18 -17.10 12.99
CA GLU A 254 1.68 -18.50 12.88
C GLU A 254 0.91 -18.77 11.56
N ARG A 255 0.58 -17.72 10.79
CA ARG A 255 -0.14 -17.80 9.52
C ARG A 255 0.81 -17.85 8.33
N VAL A 256 0.97 -19.03 7.75
CA VAL A 256 1.61 -19.22 6.45
C VAL A 256 0.60 -18.95 5.32
N ASP A 257 0.14 -17.70 5.20
CA ASP A 257 -0.78 -17.26 4.16
C ASP A 257 -0.21 -16.11 3.30
N LEU A 258 -0.93 -15.75 2.24
CA LEU A 258 -0.49 -14.70 1.31
C LEU A 258 -0.44 -13.32 1.98
N LYS A 259 -1.30 -13.04 2.97
CA LYS A 259 -1.31 -11.76 3.68
C LYS A 259 -0.06 -11.62 4.53
N ALA A 260 0.36 -12.68 5.21
CA ALA A 260 1.63 -12.71 5.94
C ALA A 260 2.82 -12.43 5.02
N CYS A 261 2.90 -13.12 3.87
CA CYS A 261 3.93 -12.89 2.86
C CYS A 261 3.96 -11.42 2.38
N GLU A 262 2.78 -10.81 2.18
CA GLU A 262 2.65 -9.42 1.75
C GLU A 262 3.17 -8.42 2.79
N LEU A 263 2.87 -8.65 4.08
CA LEU A 263 3.31 -7.80 5.18
C LEU A 263 4.82 -7.94 5.40
N GLU A 264 5.31 -9.17 5.52
CA GLU A 264 6.75 -9.45 5.65
C GLU A 264 7.55 -8.82 4.51
N ARG A 265 7.05 -8.89 3.26
CA ARG A 265 7.74 -8.26 2.12
C ARG A 265 7.78 -6.73 2.25
N GLY A 266 6.76 -6.11 2.83
CA GLY A 266 6.77 -4.67 3.08
C GLY A 266 7.88 -4.27 4.05
N LEU A 267 8.10 -5.06 5.10
CA LEU A 267 9.20 -4.90 6.06
C LEU A 267 10.57 -5.10 5.40
N VAL A 268 10.74 -6.18 4.65
CA VAL A 268 11.95 -6.44 3.84
C VAL A 268 12.24 -5.30 2.87
N THR A 269 11.20 -4.76 2.22
CA THR A 269 11.36 -3.63 1.29
C THR A 269 11.80 -2.36 2.02
N ALA A 270 11.22 -2.06 3.19
CA ALA A 270 11.65 -0.93 4.00
C ALA A 270 13.11 -1.10 4.46
N TYR A 271 13.51 -2.29 4.90
CA TYR A 271 14.89 -2.56 5.31
C TYR A 271 15.90 -2.45 4.15
N LEU A 272 15.52 -2.82 2.92
CA LEU A 272 16.36 -2.58 1.74
C LEU A 272 16.66 -1.09 1.50
N HIS A 273 15.75 -0.18 1.85
CA HIS A 273 16.00 1.27 1.76
C HIS A 273 17.02 1.74 2.80
N LEU A 274 17.17 0.99 3.89
CA LEU A 274 18.12 1.27 4.97
C LEU A 274 19.48 0.60 4.76
N SER A 275 19.55 -0.46 3.94
CA SER A 275 20.73 -1.31 3.81
C SER A 275 21.92 -0.56 3.21
N LEU A 276 22.93 -0.28 4.02
CA LEU A 276 24.09 0.52 3.65
C LEU A 276 25.23 -0.33 3.09
N THR A 277 25.32 -1.61 3.51
CA THR A 277 26.39 -2.53 3.09
C THR A 277 25.92 -3.55 2.05
N GLU A 278 26.85 -4.10 1.27
CA GLU A 278 26.54 -5.19 0.33
C GLU A 278 26.10 -6.47 1.06
N GLU A 279 26.62 -6.72 2.25
CA GLU A 279 26.24 -7.88 3.07
C GLU A 279 24.79 -7.79 3.56
N GLU A 280 24.39 -6.62 4.09
CA GLU A 280 22.99 -6.36 4.49
C GLU A 280 22.04 -6.50 3.29
N ARG A 281 22.44 -5.97 2.13
CA ARG A 281 21.64 -6.09 0.91
C ARG A 281 21.50 -7.55 0.48
N ALA A 282 22.60 -8.31 0.46
CA ALA A 282 22.59 -9.71 0.07
C ALA A 282 21.69 -10.56 0.98
N HIS A 283 21.81 -10.38 2.29
CA HIS A 283 20.95 -11.04 3.27
C HIS A 283 19.47 -10.71 3.03
N THR A 284 19.16 -9.43 2.88
CA THR A 284 17.78 -8.97 2.69
C THR A 284 17.18 -9.42 1.35
N ILE A 285 17.98 -9.47 0.29
CA ILE A 285 17.58 -10.00 -1.02
C ILE A 285 17.28 -11.51 -0.93
N SER A 286 18.07 -12.27 -0.17
CA SER A 286 17.80 -13.70 0.07
C SER A 286 16.43 -13.89 0.72
N HIS A 287 16.13 -13.14 1.77
CA HIS A 287 14.84 -13.20 2.45
C HIS A 287 13.68 -12.82 1.52
N ARG A 288 13.87 -11.81 0.66
CA ARG A 288 12.87 -11.45 -0.37
C ARG A 288 12.59 -12.62 -1.33
N LEU A 289 13.63 -13.32 -1.79
CA LEU A 289 13.48 -14.45 -2.69
C LEU A 289 12.68 -15.60 -2.05
N GLU A 290 12.92 -15.88 -0.77
CA GLU A 290 12.16 -16.87 -0.01
C GLU A 290 10.67 -16.52 0.07
N LEU A 291 10.34 -15.24 0.30
CA LEU A 291 8.95 -14.77 0.31
C LEU A 291 8.27 -14.87 -1.06
N ASP A 292 9.01 -14.62 -2.13
CA ASP A 292 8.49 -14.74 -3.50
C ASP A 292 8.18 -16.21 -3.83
N ASN A 293 9.10 -17.12 -3.51
CA ASN A 293 8.89 -18.56 -3.67
C ASN A 293 7.69 -19.07 -2.84
N ARG A 294 7.57 -18.61 -1.58
CA ARG A 294 6.44 -18.95 -0.70
C ARG A 294 5.11 -18.44 -1.25
N SER A 295 5.08 -17.21 -1.74
CA SER A 295 3.88 -16.61 -2.36
C SER A 295 3.43 -17.40 -3.59
N GLU A 296 4.37 -17.79 -4.46
CA GLU A 296 4.07 -18.60 -5.64
C GLU A 296 3.55 -19.99 -5.28
N ALA A 297 4.14 -20.64 -4.27
CA ALA A 297 3.68 -21.95 -3.79
C ALA A 297 2.24 -21.87 -3.24
N LEU A 298 1.91 -20.83 -2.47
CA LEU A 298 0.56 -20.62 -1.94
C LEU A 298 -0.48 -20.36 -3.05
N LEU A 299 -0.11 -19.58 -4.07
CA LEU A 299 -0.95 -19.33 -5.24
C LEU A 299 -1.22 -20.61 -6.04
N SER A 300 -0.23 -21.49 -6.14
CA SER A 300 -0.30 -22.75 -6.87
C SER A 300 -1.13 -23.81 -6.12
N GLN A 301 -1.01 -23.86 -4.79
CA GLN A 301 -1.79 -24.80 -3.96
C GLN A 301 -3.27 -24.40 -3.82
N GLY A 302 -3.64 -23.17 -4.19
CA GLY A 302 -5.01 -22.65 -4.04
C GLY A 302 -5.41 -22.41 -2.57
N LYS A 303 -4.45 -22.36 -1.64
CA LYS A 303 -4.66 -22.01 -0.22
C LYS A 303 -4.75 -20.49 -0.05
N GLY A 304 -5.57 -19.83 -0.87
CA GLY A 304 -5.76 -18.38 -0.86
C GLY A 304 -6.89 -17.90 0.06
N ALA A 305 -7.70 -18.80 0.60
CA ALA A 305 -8.71 -18.48 1.60
C ALA A 305 -9.00 -19.73 2.42
N LYS A 306 -8.43 -19.84 3.62
CA LYS A 306 -9.07 -20.66 4.64
C LYS A 306 -10.23 -19.87 5.21
N GLU A 307 -11.40 -20.49 5.15
CA GLU A 307 -12.62 -20.10 5.82
C GLU A 307 -12.47 -20.35 7.34
N SER A 308 -11.62 -19.58 8.00
CA SER A 308 -11.49 -19.57 9.47
C SER A 308 -10.67 -18.38 9.92
N ASP A 309 -11.35 -17.26 10.16
CA ASP A 309 -11.36 -16.65 11.49
C ASP A 309 -12.49 -15.61 11.48
N LYS A 310 -13.57 -15.93 12.19
CA LYS A 310 -14.47 -14.90 12.71
C LYS A 310 -13.63 -14.09 13.70
N ILE A 311 -12.90 -13.09 13.21
CA ILE A 311 -12.35 -12.05 14.06
C ILE A 311 -13.56 -11.41 14.73
N ALA A 312 -13.74 -11.69 16.03
CA ALA A 312 -14.70 -11.00 16.85
C ALA A 312 -14.14 -9.60 17.11
N TRP A 313 -14.32 -8.71 16.13
CA TRP A 313 -13.97 -7.32 16.30
C TRP A 313 -14.78 -6.73 17.45
N PRO A 314 -14.16 -5.92 18.32
CA PRO A 314 -14.89 -5.25 19.39
C PRO A 314 -15.99 -4.40 18.75
N THR A 315 -17.23 -4.74 19.05
CA THR A 315 -18.41 -3.97 18.65
C THR A 315 -18.74 -2.88 19.67
N ILE A 316 -18.00 -2.85 20.78
CA ILE A 316 -18.21 -1.98 21.94
C ILE A 316 -16.89 -1.31 22.27
N CYS A 317 -16.91 0.01 22.44
CA CYS A 317 -15.74 0.79 22.87
C CYS A 317 -15.35 0.44 24.32
N GLU A 318 -14.07 0.16 24.58
CA GLU A 318 -13.58 -0.16 25.94
C GLU A 318 -13.70 1.01 26.93
N ARG A 319 -13.74 2.26 26.45
CA ARG A 319 -13.76 3.47 27.31
C ARG A 319 -15.15 4.00 27.61
N CYS A 320 -16.05 4.06 26.62
CA CYS A 320 -17.40 4.60 26.80
C CYS A 320 -18.50 3.56 26.70
N HIS A 321 -18.15 2.29 26.45
CA HIS A 321 -19.07 1.16 26.30
C HIS A 321 -20.20 1.37 25.28
N ARG A 322 -20.07 2.35 24.37
CA ARG A 322 -21.02 2.54 23.26
C ARG A 322 -20.73 1.54 22.14
N SER A 323 -21.81 1.05 21.54
CA SER A 323 -21.75 0.22 20.34
C SER A 323 -21.20 1.03 19.16
N MET A 324 -20.20 0.50 18.48
CA MET A 324 -19.55 1.10 17.31
C MET A 324 -20.25 0.74 16.00
N GLY A 325 -21.35 -0.03 16.05
CA GLY A 325 -22.26 -0.33 14.94
C GLY A 325 -21.71 -1.28 13.87
N LYS A 326 -20.40 -1.27 13.64
CA LYS A 326 -19.66 -2.21 12.79
C LYS A 326 -18.48 -2.80 13.58
N PRO A 327 -18.01 -4.01 13.21
CA PRO A 327 -16.72 -4.51 13.67
C PRO A 327 -15.65 -3.43 13.48
N ALA A 328 -15.14 -2.88 14.60
CA ALA A 328 -14.16 -1.80 14.57
C ALA A 328 -12.75 -2.38 14.73
N ASN A 329 -11.81 -1.89 13.93
CA ASN A 329 -10.40 -2.30 13.99
C ASN A 329 -9.67 -1.78 15.25
N PHE A 330 -10.37 -1.07 16.13
CA PHE A 330 -9.80 -0.38 17.29
C PHE A 330 -10.64 -0.64 18.54
N LYS A 331 -10.00 -0.69 19.71
CA LYS A 331 -10.64 -0.87 21.02
C LYS A 331 -11.45 0.36 21.48
N LEU A 332 -11.14 1.53 20.92
CA LEU A 332 -11.77 2.82 21.27
C LEU A 332 -12.56 3.38 20.08
N CYS A 333 -13.71 4.01 20.35
CA CYS A 333 -14.44 4.74 19.33
C CYS A 333 -13.77 6.07 18.99
N ARG A 334 -13.98 6.55 17.75
CA ARG A 334 -13.39 7.79 17.21
C ARG A 334 -13.52 9.02 18.15
N PRO A 335 -14.66 9.26 18.82
CA PRO A 335 -14.78 10.34 19.82
C PRO A 335 -13.91 10.11 21.06
N CYS A 336 -13.89 8.89 21.61
CA CYS A 336 -13.06 8.56 22.77
C CYS A 336 -11.57 8.63 22.47
N PHE A 337 -11.17 8.34 21.23
CA PHE A 337 -9.81 8.51 20.74
C PHE A 337 -9.45 10.00 20.62
N ALA A 338 -10.34 10.83 20.10
CA ALA A 338 -10.14 12.28 19.98
C ALA A 338 -10.12 13.01 21.34
N GLU A 339 -10.86 12.52 22.34
CA GLU A 339 -10.86 13.08 23.70
C GLU A 339 -9.59 12.74 24.49
N THR A 340 -8.93 11.60 24.24
CA THR A 340 -7.59 11.33 24.81
C THR A 340 -6.62 12.41 24.35
N ARG A 341 -6.60 12.71 23.03
CA ARG A 341 -5.77 13.77 22.45
C ARG A 341 -6.02 15.18 23.01
N ARG A 342 -7.24 15.50 23.44
CA ARG A 342 -7.55 16.83 24.00
C ARG A 342 -7.18 16.96 25.48
N LYS A 343 -7.31 15.89 26.27
CA LYS A 343 -6.96 15.93 27.69
C LYS A 343 -5.45 16.06 27.91
N ASP A 344 -4.65 15.40 27.07
CA ASP A 344 -3.18 15.46 27.16
C ASP A 344 -2.64 16.83 26.73
N ARG A 345 -3.34 17.56 25.85
CA ARG A 345 -2.99 18.96 25.52
C ARG A 345 -3.41 19.97 26.60
N SER A 346 -4.53 19.75 27.29
CA SER A 346 -5.03 20.69 28.33
C SER A 346 -4.37 20.56 29.70
N GLN A 347 -3.49 19.57 29.90
CA GLN A 347 -2.68 19.43 31.13
C GLN A 347 -1.30 20.09 31.01
N ASN A 348 -0.96 20.64 29.83
CA ASN A 348 0.30 21.32 29.53
C ASN A 348 0.12 22.82 29.17
N ASP A 349 -1.03 23.42 29.53
CA ASP A 349 -1.22 24.88 29.55
C ASP A 349 -1.10 25.45 30.98
#